data_AF-A0A415TTJ7-F1
#
_entry.id   AF-A0A415TTJ7-F1
#
_cell.length_a   1.000
_cell.length_b   1.000
_cell.length_c   1.000
_cell.angle_alpha   90.00
_cell.angle_beta   90.00
_cell.angle_gamma   90.00
#
_symmetry.space_group_name_H-M   'P 1'
#
loop_
_entity.id
_entity.type
_entity.pdbx_description
1 polymer ?
#
loop_
_entity_poly.entity_id
_entity_poly.type
_entity_poly.pdbx_seq_one_letter_code
_entity_poly.pdbx_strand_id
1 'polypeptide(L)'
;MKEKNKRKMHGGASAKSYTGLVLTCVMTTIAVIYVGFAIYFESHFCFGTSIDGIAVGGSSVEKVEDAIRTEMKNYNLTVTAREDKNGTIAGSDIDMEPVFQGEIEKLLEEQNGFAWLILMFQKQEFELAKVVSYDEQKLDEAVRNLPCMKDQRTPVDATYSDYTRENGYALVPADYGTQVDTAKVRKAVSDAVLVLDETVDLEQSGCYLEPAIGDDDKDLLALIDALNQYVGVTITYDFGDDREVLDGTTISTWLSEGTDEKVSIDEEEVLAFVKTLAKKYNTAYSPKELKTSYGTTVTITGGFYGWRIDNGGEVEQILADLKAGKDVEREPVYLTTANSHGEHDYGDSYVEINLTNQHLFLYKDGKLVVESDFVSGNLSKGHDTPTGAFGLTYKTMNAVLRGPDYETPVTYWMPFNGDVGMHDATWRNKFGGSIYKTSGSHGCINLPASAAKKIYETIDKGYAVLVYRMPGDNPTVVQQPQVDVPSVINAISIIGPVTLESETAIVNARNMYNSLSDADKAQVTNYDTLTAAEAALAVLKAQQPADGGQQPDQSQPQDQSQQPDQSQPQDQSQQPDQSQPQDQSQQTDGSQPQG
;
A
#
# COMPACT_ATOMS: atom_id res chain seq x y z
N MET A 1 -34.26 101.94 65.26
CA MET A 1 -35.31 102.96 65.07
C MET A 1 -36.65 102.25 65.16
N LYS A 2 -37.44 102.52 66.21
CA LYS A 2 -38.77 103.21 66.18
C LYS A 2 -39.79 102.46 65.28
N GLU A 3 -41.00 102.11 65.68
CA GLU A 3 -41.89 102.72 66.67
C GLU A 3 -43.12 101.82 66.94
N LYS A 4 -43.53 101.80 68.22
CA LYS A 4 -44.89 101.88 68.81
C LYS A 4 -46.19 101.54 68.04
N ASN A 5 -47.13 101.13 68.91
CA ASN A 5 -48.58 101.40 68.97
C ASN A 5 -49.51 100.36 68.32
N LYS A 6 -50.33 99.63 69.09
CA LYS A 6 -51.50 99.98 69.96
C LYS A 6 -52.84 99.80 69.22
N ARG A 7 -53.54 98.75 69.68
CA ARG A 7 -54.97 98.68 70.05
C ARG A 7 -56.06 99.03 69.01
N LYS A 8 -56.81 97.95 68.71
CA LYS A 8 -58.29 97.76 68.72
C LYS A 8 -59.16 98.69 67.88
N MET A 9 -59.94 98.06 66.99
CA MET A 9 -61.35 98.41 66.77
C MET A 9 -62.22 97.15 66.77
N HIS A 10 -63.43 97.33 67.31
CA HIS A 10 -64.55 96.40 67.44
C HIS A 10 -65.37 96.34 66.15
N GLY A 11 -66.07 95.21 65.94
CA GLY A 11 -67.40 95.17 65.35
C GLY A 11 -67.52 94.60 63.94
N GLY A 12 -68.28 93.50 63.79
CA GLY A 12 -68.80 93.00 62.52
C GLY A 12 -68.85 91.48 62.43
N ALA A 13 -70.07 90.91 62.54
CA ALA A 13 -70.36 89.48 62.52
C ALA A 13 -70.13 88.80 61.15
N SER A 14 -69.70 87.53 61.14
CA SER A 14 -70.30 86.40 60.38
C SER A 14 -69.41 85.14 60.41
N ALA A 15 -70.06 83.99 60.57
CA ALA A 15 -69.66 82.61 60.27
C ALA A 15 -68.55 81.91 61.11
N LYS A 16 -68.92 80.82 61.82
CA LYS A 16 -68.20 79.53 62.10
C LYS A 16 -68.89 78.80 63.28
N SER A 17 -69.01 77.46 63.34
CA SER A 17 -68.19 76.39 62.76
C SER A 17 -68.97 75.12 62.38
N TYR A 18 -69.30 74.94 61.10
CA TYR A 18 -69.44 73.60 60.50
C TYR A 18 -68.08 72.96 60.20
N THR A 19 -67.00 73.73 60.30
CA THR A 19 -65.62 73.36 59.91
C THR A 19 -64.96 72.33 60.83
N GLY A 20 -65.28 72.33 62.14
CA GLY A 20 -64.71 71.35 63.08
C GLY A 20 -65.35 69.97 62.95
N LEU A 21 -66.66 69.89 62.74
CA LEU A 21 -67.38 68.62 62.52
C LEU A 21 -66.99 68.01 61.17
N VAL A 22 -66.89 68.83 60.12
CA VAL A 22 -66.42 68.39 58.79
C VAL A 22 -64.97 67.91 58.85
N LEU A 23 -64.08 68.59 59.56
CA LEU A 23 -62.68 68.19 59.69
C LEU A 23 -62.53 66.86 60.46
N THR A 24 -63.29 66.65 61.54
CA THR A 24 -63.28 65.38 62.28
C THR A 24 -63.87 64.25 61.45
N CYS A 25 -64.99 64.46 60.75
CA CYS A 25 -65.54 63.47 59.82
C CYS A 25 -64.53 63.13 58.72
N VAL A 26 -63.85 64.12 58.14
CA VAL A 26 -62.82 63.91 57.11
C VAL A 26 -61.61 63.15 57.65
N MET A 27 -61.11 63.49 58.83
CA MET A 27 -59.97 62.78 59.45
C MET A 27 -60.33 61.34 59.83
N THR A 28 -61.53 61.10 60.34
CA THR A 28 -62.03 59.74 60.59
C THR A 28 -62.20 58.96 59.30
N THR A 29 -62.73 59.58 58.24
CA THR A 29 -62.84 58.96 56.91
C THR A 29 -61.46 58.64 56.34
N ILE A 30 -60.48 59.53 56.44
CA ILE A 30 -59.10 59.29 55.99
C ILE A 30 -58.45 58.17 56.79
N ALA A 31 -58.64 58.14 58.11
CA ALA A 31 -58.12 57.07 58.97
C ALA A 31 -58.76 55.72 58.64
N VAL A 32 -60.08 55.68 58.40
CA VAL A 32 -60.81 54.47 57.97
C VAL A 32 -60.33 54.01 56.60
N ILE A 33 -60.09 54.93 55.65
CA ILE A 33 -59.54 54.61 54.33
C ILE A 33 -58.11 54.07 54.49
N TYR A 34 -57.26 54.73 55.26
CA TYR A 34 -55.87 54.32 55.49
C TYR A 34 -55.79 52.91 56.10
N VAL A 35 -56.56 52.65 57.15
CA VAL A 35 -56.62 51.34 57.80
C VAL A 35 -57.28 50.30 56.88
N GLY A 36 -58.30 50.68 56.13
CA GLY A 36 -58.95 49.81 55.14
C GLY A 36 -57.97 49.34 54.05
N PHE A 37 -57.14 50.26 53.54
CA PHE A 37 -56.06 49.91 52.60
C PHE A 37 -54.94 49.12 53.28
N ALA A 38 -54.57 49.44 54.53
CA ALA A 38 -53.56 48.68 55.27
C ALA A 38 -53.98 47.20 55.45
N ILE A 39 -55.25 46.96 55.80
CA ILE A 39 -55.84 45.60 55.90
C ILE A 39 -55.96 44.93 54.52
N TYR A 40 -56.31 45.70 53.48
CA TYR A 40 -56.35 45.18 52.11
C TYR A 40 -54.98 44.64 51.66
N PHE A 41 -53.90 45.37 51.97
CA PHE A 41 -52.53 44.97 51.65
C PHE A 41 -51.91 43.93 52.60
N GLU A 42 -52.64 43.45 53.61
CA GLU A 42 -52.30 42.21 54.32
C GLU A 42 -52.66 40.96 53.50
N SER A 43 -53.53 41.09 52.48
CA SER A 43 -53.98 39.99 51.61
C SER A 43 -53.73 40.22 50.11
N HIS A 44 -53.19 41.39 49.75
CA HIS A 44 -52.90 41.79 48.38
C HIS A 44 -51.53 42.46 48.29
N PHE A 45 -50.81 42.27 47.19
CA PHE A 45 -49.55 42.97 46.95
C PHE A 45 -49.77 44.48 46.83
N CYS A 46 -48.86 45.28 47.36
CA CYS A 46 -48.85 46.73 47.25
C CYS A 46 -48.81 47.16 45.77
N PHE A 47 -49.40 48.32 45.47
CA PHE A 47 -49.29 48.88 44.12
C PHE A 47 -47.83 49.14 43.74
N GLY A 48 -47.47 48.89 42.48
CA GLY A 48 -46.11 49.04 41.99
C GLY A 48 -45.20 47.82 42.20
N THR A 49 -45.75 46.71 42.68
CA THR A 49 -45.04 45.42 42.77
C THR A 49 -45.13 44.63 41.47
N SER A 50 -44.01 44.05 41.04
CA SER A 50 -43.93 43.06 39.97
C SER A 50 -43.11 41.84 40.40
N ILE A 51 -43.55 40.66 39.96
CA ILE A 51 -42.86 39.38 40.16
C ILE A 51 -42.56 38.80 38.77
N ASP A 52 -41.31 38.47 38.48
CA ASP A 52 -40.85 37.99 37.16
C ASP A 52 -41.32 38.87 35.97
N GLY A 53 -41.37 40.19 36.19
CA GLY A 53 -41.84 41.17 35.20
C GLY A 53 -43.37 41.29 35.06
N ILE A 54 -44.15 40.43 35.72
CA ILE A 54 -45.62 40.48 35.75
C ILE A 54 -46.05 41.51 36.79
N ALA A 55 -46.90 42.47 36.41
CA ALA A 55 -47.44 43.47 37.33
C ALA A 55 -48.49 42.84 38.26
N VAL A 56 -48.18 42.74 39.55
CA VAL A 56 -49.03 42.05 40.55
C VAL A 56 -49.64 42.98 41.60
N GLY A 57 -49.36 44.29 41.52
CA GLY A 57 -49.88 45.25 42.49
C GLY A 57 -51.42 45.26 42.55
N GLY A 58 -51.96 45.05 43.75
CA GLY A 58 -53.40 44.88 44.00
C GLY A 58 -53.93 43.47 43.76
N SER A 59 -53.07 42.48 43.49
CA SER A 59 -53.44 41.07 43.34
C SER A 59 -53.24 40.29 44.64
N SER A 60 -54.10 39.31 44.90
CA SER A 60 -53.90 38.28 45.92
C SER A 60 -52.92 37.21 45.41
N VAL A 61 -52.41 36.36 46.29
CA VAL A 61 -51.54 35.22 45.91
C VAL A 61 -52.16 34.38 44.78
N GLU A 62 -53.43 33.96 44.94
CA GLU A 62 -54.17 33.19 43.94
C GLU A 62 -54.22 33.88 42.56
N LYS A 63 -54.41 35.21 42.53
CA LYS A 63 -54.39 35.97 41.27
C LYS A 63 -53.00 36.07 40.64
N VAL A 64 -51.95 36.10 41.46
CA VAL A 64 -50.56 36.09 40.98
C VAL A 64 -50.21 34.72 40.41
N GLU A 65 -50.58 33.65 41.11
CA GLU A 65 -50.44 32.28 40.62
C GLU A 65 -51.18 32.07 39.30
N ASP A 66 -52.42 32.55 39.18
CA ASP A 66 -53.20 32.50 37.94
C ASP A 66 -52.55 33.29 36.79
N ALA A 67 -51.93 34.44 37.10
CA ALA A 67 -51.22 35.25 36.12
C ALA A 67 -49.96 34.53 35.60
N ILE A 68 -49.17 33.95 36.50
CA ILE A 68 -47.99 33.13 36.15
C ILE A 68 -48.42 31.89 35.33
N ARG A 69 -49.49 31.20 35.75
CA ARG A 69 -50.09 30.09 34.98
C ARG A 69 -50.53 30.52 33.58
N THR A 70 -51.02 31.76 33.42
CA THR A 70 -51.46 32.29 32.13
C THR A 70 -50.28 32.59 31.21
N GLU A 71 -49.21 33.19 31.73
CA GLU A 71 -47.98 33.42 30.97
C GLU A 71 -47.34 32.10 30.53
N MET A 72 -47.29 31.10 31.41
CA MET A 72 -46.75 29.77 31.06
C MET A 72 -47.57 29.03 30.00
N LYS A 73 -48.87 29.30 29.87
CA LYS A 73 -49.69 28.74 28.77
C LYS A 73 -49.31 29.30 27.40
N ASN A 74 -48.68 30.47 27.34
CA ASN A 74 -48.20 31.06 26.09
C ASN A 74 -46.78 30.61 25.72
N TYR A 75 -46.13 29.84 26.59
CA TYR A 75 -44.80 29.30 26.31
C TYR A 75 -44.82 28.40 25.07
N ASN A 76 -43.85 28.62 24.19
CA ASN A 76 -43.63 27.82 23.00
C ASN A 76 -42.13 27.55 22.87
N LEU A 77 -41.75 26.29 22.90
CA LEU A 77 -40.38 25.89 22.61
C LEU A 77 -40.25 25.62 21.12
N THR A 78 -39.40 26.39 20.45
CA THR A 78 -39.04 26.12 19.05
C THR A 78 -37.91 25.10 19.00
N VAL A 79 -38.14 23.97 18.36
CA VAL A 79 -37.13 22.95 18.12
C VAL A 79 -36.57 23.15 16.72
N THR A 80 -35.30 23.55 16.64
CA THR A 80 -34.59 23.73 15.37
C THR A 80 -33.83 22.45 14.99
N ALA A 81 -33.98 22.03 13.74
CA ALA A 81 -33.47 20.78 13.21
C ALA A 81 -32.87 20.97 11.82
N ARG A 82 -32.00 20.04 11.39
CA ARG A 82 -31.44 19.98 10.04
C ARG A 82 -32.53 20.00 8.96
N GLU A 83 -32.18 20.55 7.79
CA GLU A 83 -33.03 20.57 6.58
C GLU A 83 -34.40 21.24 6.78
N ASP A 84 -34.47 22.30 7.61
CA ASP A 84 -35.67 23.08 7.90
C ASP A 84 -36.85 22.28 8.49
N LYS A 85 -36.59 21.08 9.05
CA LYS A 85 -37.60 20.24 9.72
C LYS A 85 -37.91 20.71 11.15
N ASN A 86 -38.01 22.01 11.33
CA ASN A 86 -38.26 22.64 12.62
C ASN A 86 -39.67 22.29 13.14
N GLY A 87 -39.82 22.26 14.46
CA GLY A 87 -41.11 22.04 15.11
C GLY A 87 -41.30 22.97 16.30
N THR A 88 -42.51 22.97 16.85
CA THR A 88 -42.83 23.74 18.06
C THR A 88 -43.56 22.83 19.03
N ILE A 89 -43.21 22.94 20.31
CA ILE A 89 -43.93 22.29 21.41
C ILE A 89 -44.51 23.41 22.26
N ALA A 90 -45.84 23.52 22.30
CA ALA A 90 -46.49 24.48 23.17
C ALA A 90 -46.50 23.95 24.61
N GLY A 91 -46.40 24.84 25.60
CA GLY A 91 -46.54 24.48 27.01
C GLY A 91 -47.89 23.79 27.30
N SER A 92 -48.94 24.13 26.55
CA SER A 92 -50.24 23.47 26.63
C SER A 92 -50.25 22.03 26.11
N ASP A 93 -49.35 21.68 25.19
CA ASP A 93 -49.29 20.32 24.62
C ASP A 93 -48.72 19.31 25.63
N ILE A 94 -47.96 19.81 26.62
CA ILE A 94 -47.26 19.00 27.64
C ILE A 94 -47.83 19.18 29.05
N ASP A 95 -48.99 19.82 29.19
CA ASP A 95 -49.60 20.19 30.49
C ASP A 95 -48.60 20.86 31.45
N MET A 96 -47.87 21.84 30.93
CA MET A 96 -46.88 22.58 31.69
C MET A 96 -47.55 23.38 32.82
N GLU A 97 -47.10 23.20 34.06
CA GLU A 97 -47.59 23.93 35.22
C GLU A 97 -46.46 24.46 36.12
N PRO A 98 -46.60 25.68 36.65
CA PRO A 98 -45.72 26.17 37.70
C PRO A 98 -45.92 25.39 39.00
N VAL A 99 -44.82 25.08 39.67
CA VAL A 99 -44.82 24.46 40.99
C VAL A 99 -44.52 25.54 42.03
N PHE A 100 -45.56 26.00 42.73
CA PHE A 100 -45.42 26.95 43.83
C PHE A 100 -45.14 26.23 45.14
N GLN A 101 -44.04 26.57 45.82
CA GLN A 101 -43.65 26.00 47.12
C GLN A 101 -43.84 26.98 48.29
N GLY A 102 -44.88 27.82 48.23
CA GLY A 102 -45.15 28.83 49.26
C GLY A 102 -44.33 30.13 49.11
N GLU A 103 -43.63 30.30 47.98
CA GLU A 103 -42.70 31.41 47.77
C GLU A 103 -43.44 32.75 47.59
N ILE A 104 -44.60 32.74 46.92
CA ILE A 104 -45.43 33.92 46.68
C ILE A 104 -46.11 34.35 47.99
N GLU A 105 -46.58 33.40 48.79
CA GLU A 105 -47.12 33.62 50.13
C GLU A 105 -46.08 34.26 51.04
N LYS A 106 -44.84 33.75 51.01
CA LYS A 106 -43.74 34.31 51.79
C LYS A 106 -43.42 35.76 51.38
N LEU A 107 -43.41 36.06 50.09
CA LEU A 107 -43.24 37.43 49.59
C LEU A 107 -44.37 38.36 50.07
N LEU A 108 -45.61 37.88 50.16
CA LEU A 108 -46.73 38.65 50.69
C LEU A 108 -46.65 38.83 52.21
N GLU A 109 -46.22 37.80 52.97
CA GLU A 109 -46.04 37.89 54.43
C GLU A 109 -44.93 38.87 54.85
N GLU A 110 -43.86 38.98 54.04
CA GLU A 110 -42.77 39.94 54.27
C GLU A 110 -43.17 41.40 53.98
N GLN A 111 -44.28 41.62 53.25
CA GLN A 111 -44.78 42.94 52.92
C GLN A 111 -45.39 43.64 54.15
N ASN A 112 -45.00 44.91 54.36
CA ASN A 112 -45.63 45.74 55.39
C ASN A 112 -46.85 46.50 54.84
N GLY A 113 -48.06 45.97 55.06
CA GLY A 113 -49.33 46.58 54.64
C GLY A 113 -49.56 48.00 55.18
N PHE A 114 -48.99 48.37 56.34
CA PHE A 114 -49.09 49.75 56.87
C PHE A 114 -48.18 50.74 56.15
N ALA A 115 -47.20 50.27 55.37
CA ALA A 115 -46.30 51.13 54.60
C ALA A 115 -46.82 51.45 53.19
N TRP A 116 -48.07 51.08 52.87
CA TRP A 116 -48.61 51.13 51.51
C TRP A 116 -48.52 52.51 50.82
N LEU A 117 -48.67 53.62 51.56
CA LEU A 117 -48.53 54.98 51.00
C LEU A 117 -47.10 55.30 50.54
N ILE A 118 -46.09 54.71 51.18
CA ILE A 118 -44.68 54.87 50.80
C ILE A 118 -44.35 53.91 49.66
N LEU A 119 -44.79 52.64 49.79
CA LEU A 119 -44.57 51.60 48.80
C LEU A 119 -45.25 51.91 47.47
N MET A 120 -46.39 52.62 47.45
CA MET A 120 -47.06 53.06 46.22
C MET A 120 -46.19 53.97 45.33
N PHE A 121 -45.18 54.65 45.89
CA PHE A 121 -44.23 55.47 45.13
C PHE A 121 -42.87 54.79 44.93
N GLN A 122 -42.71 53.54 45.36
CA GLN A 122 -41.49 52.75 45.22
C GLN A 122 -41.78 51.48 44.41
N LYS A 123 -41.06 51.30 43.30
CA LYS A 123 -41.14 50.04 42.56
C LYS A 123 -40.57 48.90 43.40
N GLN A 124 -41.28 47.77 43.43
CA GLN A 124 -40.82 46.53 44.05
C GLN A 124 -40.75 45.48 42.95
N GLU A 125 -39.57 44.92 42.71
CA GLU A 125 -39.35 43.90 41.70
C GLU A 125 -38.75 42.67 42.38
N PHE A 126 -39.40 41.52 42.22
CA PHE A 126 -38.99 40.24 42.77
C PHE A 126 -38.84 39.20 41.65
N GLU A 127 -37.93 38.26 41.83
CA GLU A 127 -37.74 37.11 40.93
C GLU A 127 -37.95 35.82 41.72
N LEU A 128 -38.67 34.86 41.14
CA LEU A 128 -38.91 33.55 41.75
C LEU A 128 -37.94 32.51 41.18
N ALA A 129 -37.62 31.50 41.99
CA ALA A 129 -36.96 30.30 41.49
C ALA A 129 -38.00 29.52 40.67
N LYS A 130 -37.90 29.59 39.34
CA LYS A 130 -38.87 28.97 38.45
C LYS A 130 -38.77 27.45 38.52
N VAL A 131 -39.68 26.82 39.25
CA VAL A 131 -39.84 25.36 39.27
C VAL A 131 -41.03 25.01 38.39
N VAL A 132 -40.76 24.30 37.29
CA VAL A 132 -41.76 23.88 36.31
C VAL A 132 -41.96 22.37 36.41
N SER A 133 -43.20 21.93 36.25
CA SER A 133 -43.55 20.54 36.01
C SER A 133 -44.31 20.39 34.69
N TYR A 134 -44.25 19.22 34.09
CA TYR A 134 -44.99 18.87 32.87
C TYR A 134 -45.31 17.36 32.88
N ASP A 135 -46.22 16.94 32.01
CA ASP A 135 -46.55 15.52 31.83
C ASP A 135 -45.53 14.83 30.91
N GLU A 136 -44.79 13.86 31.46
CA GLU A 136 -43.73 13.13 30.76
C GLU A 136 -44.25 12.33 29.54
N GLN A 137 -45.49 11.82 29.57
CA GLN A 137 -46.07 11.08 28.45
C GLN A 137 -46.49 12.00 27.32
N LYS A 138 -47.05 13.17 27.66
CA LYS A 138 -47.38 14.20 26.68
C LYS A 138 -46.14 14.82 26.05
N LEU A 139 -45.07 15.00 26.83
CA LEU A 139 -43.77 15.40 26.28
C LEU A 139 -43.25 14.37 25.27
N ASP A 140 -43.30 13.08 25.60
CA ASP A 140 -42.91 12.01 24.68
C ASP A 140 -43.73 12.02 23.38
N GLU A 141 -45.04 12.28 23.48
CA GLU A 141 -45.93 12.39 22.31
C GLU A 141 -45.62 13.62 21.46
N ALA A 142 -45.44 14.78 22.09
CA ALA A 142 -45.07 16.03 21.42
C ALA A 142 -43.72 15.88 20.69
N VAL A 143 -42.70 15.31 21.35
CA VAL A 143 -41.40 15.02 20.74
C VAL A 143 -41.57 14.08 19.55
N ARG A 144 -42.28 12.95 19.69
CA ARG A 144 -42.51 12.00 18.58
C ARG A 144 -43.22 12.61 17.38
N ASN A 145 -44.00 13.66 17.58
CA ASN A 145 -44.75 14.34 16.54
C ASN A 145 -43.99 15.50 15.87
N LEU A 146 -42.79 15.84 16.36
CA LEU A 146 -41.92 16.81 15.70
C LEU A 146 -41.61 16.38 14.25
N PRO A 147 -41.53 17.33 13.29
CA PRO A 147 -41.22 17.01 11.90
C PRO A 147 -39.88 16.28 11.72
N CYS A 148 -38.86 16.62 12.51
CA CYS A 148 -37.56 15.95 12.50
C CYS A 148 -37.61 14.48 12.95
N MET A 149 -38.70 14.03 13.60
CA MET A 149 -38.91 12.63 13.97
C MET A 149 -39.49 11.79 12.83
N LYS A 150 -39.80 12.41 11.69
CA LYS A 150 -40.38 11.75 10.51
C LYS A 150 -39.39 11.76 9.35
N ASP A 151 -39.40 10.67 8.57
CA ASP A 151 -38.62 10.51 7.34
C ASP A 151 -37.13 10.84 7.53
N GLN A 152 -36.52 10.19 8.52
CA GLN A 152 -35.10 10.38 8.86
C GLN A 152 -34.19 9.66 7.87
N ARG A 153 -33.05 10.28 7.59
CA ARG A 153 -31.99 9.75 6.74
C ARG A 153 -30.79 9.41 7.60
N THR A 154 -30.37 8.14 7.56
CA THR A 154 -29.20 7.64 8.30
C THR A 154 -27.93 8.32 7.79
N PRO A 155 -26.99 8.69 8.67
CA PRO A 155 -25.70 9.22 8.23
C PRO A 155 -24.94 8.21 7.36
N VAL A 156 -24.18 8.72 6.40
CA VAL A 156 -23.28 7.95 5.55
C VAL A 156 -21.87 8.50 5.73
N ASP A 157 -20.93 7.59 5.95
CA ASP A 157 -19.51 7.92 6.15
C ASP A 157 -18.91 8.67 4.96
N ALA A 158 -17.96 9.56 5.25
CA ALA A 158 -17.09 10.10 4.23
C ALA A 158 -16.27 8.97 3.59
N THR A 159 -15.93 9.14 2.32
CA THR A 159 -15.13 8.18 1.57
C THR A 159 -14.27 8.91 0.54
N TYR A 160 -13.68 8.20 -0.40
CA TYR A 160 -12.92 8.77 -1.50
C TYR A 160 -13.52 8.38 -2.86
N SER A 161 -13.29 9.20 -3.87
CA SER A 161 -13.81 9.01 -5.22
C SER A 161 -13.07 7.92 -5.98
N ASP A 162 -13.64 7.43 -7.09
CA ASP A 162 -12.84 6.73 -8.09
C ASP A 162 -11.70 7.63 -8.61
N TYR A 163 -10.62 7.00 -9.08
CA TYR A 163 -9.47 7.73 -9.64
C TYR A 163 -9.84 8.45 -10.94
N THR A 164 -9.38 9.70 -11.05
CA THR A 164 -9.39 10.45 -12.31
C THR A 164 -8.02 11.05 -12.60
N ARG A 165 -7.62 11.12 -13.87
CA ARG A 165 -6.32 11.71 -14.27
C ARG A 165 -6.19 13.18 -13.88
N GLU A 166 -7.31 13.91 -13.82
CA GLU A 166 -7.32 15.35 -13.53
C GLU A 166 -7.17 15.66 -12.03
N ASN A 167 -7.79 14.85 -11.16
CA ASN A 167 -7.91 15.17 -9.74
C ASN A 167 -7.37 14.07 -8.79
N GLY A 168 -6.89 12.94 -9.33
CA GLY A 168 -6.52 11.78 -8.51
C GLY A 168 -7.73 11.19 -7.79
N TYR A 169 -7.51 10.78 -6.54
CA TYR A 169 -8.54 10.44 -5.55
C TYR A 169 -8.92 11.69 -4.75
N ALA A 170 -10.20 11.96 -4.59
CA ALA A 170 -10.71 13.11 -3.83
C ALA A 170 -11.64 12.67 -2.70
N LEU A 171 -11.70 13.46 -1.63
CA LEU A 171 -12.68 13.27 -0.55
C LEU A 171 -14.10 13.39 -1.11
N VAL A 172 -14.92 12.38 -0.83
CA VAL A 172 -16.37 12.41 -0.95
C VAL A 172 -16.90 12.68 0.46
N PRO A 173 -17.41 13.90 0.74
CA PRO A 173 -17.84 14.28 2.08
C PRO A 173 -18.90 13.33 2.64
N ALA A 174 -18.88 13.16 3.96
CA ALA A 174 -19.89 12.45 4.72
C ALA A 174 -21.25 13.12 4.51
N ASP A 175 -22.27 12.28 4.43
CA ASP A 175 -23.63 12.74 4.49
C ASP A 175 -24.13 12.59 5.92
N TYR A 176 -24.08 13.68 6.68
CA TYR A 176 -24.39 13.70 8.12
C TYR A 176 -25.83 13.27 8.44
N GLY A 177 -26.73 13.24 7.46
CA GLY A 177 -28.09 12.74 7.65
C GLY A 177 -28.95 13.56 8.60
N THR A 178 -30.10 13.02 8.94
CA THR A 178 -31.10 13.64 9.83
C THR A 178 -31.58 12.68 10.93
N GLN A 179 -30.96 11.51 11.06
CA GLN A 179 -31.31 10.54 12.08
C GLN A 179 -30.88 11.04 13.46
N VAL A 180 -31.82 11.06 14.40
CA VAL A 180 -31.59 11.54 15.78
C VAL A 180 -31.56 10.40 16.78
N ASP A 181 -30.77 10.58 17.82
CA ASP A 181 -30.89 9.84 19.06
C ASP A 181 -32.12 10.36 19.82
N THR A 182 -33.19 9.57 19.78
CA THR A 182 -34.49 9.94 20.39
C THR A 182 -34.36 10.25 21.89
N ALA A 183 -33.47 9.56 22.62
CA ALA A 183 -33.28 9.80 24.04
C ALA A 183 -32.59 11.14 24.28
N LYS A 184 -31.61 11.50 23.45
CA LYS A 184 -30.95 12.81 23.52
C LYS A 184 -31.91 13.95 23.14
N VAL A 185 -32.72 13.79 22.10
CA VAL A 185 -33.74 14.80 21.72
C VAL A 185 -34.70 15.03 22.88
N ARG A 186 -35.25 13.96 23.45
CA ARG A 186 -36.15 14.04 24.59
C ARG A 186 -35.50 14.79 25.76
N LYS A 187 -34.24 14.46 26.08
CA LYS A 187 -33.50 15.11 27.15
C LYS A 187 -33.26 16.60 26.85
N ALA A 188 -32.82 16.95 25.65
CA ALA A 188 -32.56 18.34 25.27
C ALA A 188 -33.84 19.20 25.31
N VAL A 189 -34.96 18.65 24.82
CA VAL A 189 -36.27 19.31 24.91
C VAL A 189 -36.72 19.46 26.37
N SER A 190 -36.59 18.41 27.18
CA SER A 190 -36.92 18.44 28.62
C SER A 190 -36.09 19.49 29.37
N ASP A 191 -34.77 19.50 29.16
CA ASP A 191 -33.84 20.46 29.76
C ASP A 191 -34.23 21.90 29.38
N ALA A 192 -34.57 22.16 28.11
CA ALA A 192 -35.02 23.47 27.64
C ALA A 192 -36.37 23.90 28.26
N VAL A 193 -37.34 23.00 28.35
CA VAL A 193 -38.65 23.25 28.99
C VAL A 193 -38.48 23.60 30.48
N LEU A 194 -37.59 22.91 31.21
CA LEU A 194 -37.39 23.14 32.64
C LEU A 194 -36.80 24.53 32.95
N VAL A 195 -36.05 25.11 32.02
CA VAL A 195 -35.45 26.44 32.18
C VAL A 195 -36.19 27.55 31.42
N LEU A 196 -37.30 27.22 30.75
CA LEU A 196 -38.11 28.11 29.92
C LEU A 196 -37.35 28.71 28.73
N ASP A 197 -36.44 27.95 28.11
CA ASP A 197 -35.77 28.40 26.88
C ASP A 197 -36.76 28.50 25.71
N GLU A 198 -36.69 29.56 24.92
CA GLU A 198 -37.59 29.74 23.77
C GLU A 198 -37.20 28.86 22.58
N THR A 199 -35.97 28.34 22.55
CA THR A 199 -35.44 27.56 21.42
C THR A 199 -34.46 26.50 21.89
N VAL A 200 -34.55 25.32 21.30
CA VAL A 200 -33.53 24.27 21.39
C VAL A 200 -33.03 23.93 19.99
N ASP A 201 -31.71 23.89 19.83
CA ASP A 201 -31.05 23.49 18.59
C ASP A 201 -30.52 22.06 18.74
N LEU A 202 -31.11 21.14 17.97
CA LEU A 202 -30.79 19.72 18.04
C LEU A 202 -29.37 19.42 17.55
N GLU A 203 -28.82 20.25 16.65
CA GLU A 203 -27.44 20.16 16.17
C GLU A 203 -26.48 20.49 17.31
N GLN A 204 -26.65 21.68 17.88
CA GLN A 204 -25.79 22.17 18.96
C GLN A 204 -25.91 21.30 20.22
N SER A 205 -27.07 20.66 20.41
CA SER A 205 -27.34 19.73 21.51
C SER A 205 -26.80 18.32 21.26
N GLY A 206 -26.14 18.06 20.12
CA GLY A 206 -25.54 16.75 19.80
C GLY A 206 -26.56 15.61 19.74
N CYS A 207 -27.78 15.92 19.26
CA CYS A 207 -28.90 14.98 19.23
C CYS A 207 -28.91 14.09 17.97
N TYR A 208 -28.07 14.37 16.98
CA TYR A 208 -27.96 13.55 15.77
C TYR A 208 -27.04 12.35 15.98
N LEU A 209 -27.28 11.29 15.21
CA LEU A 209 -26.28 10.26 14.99
C LEU A 209 -25.27 10.79 13.98
N GLU A 210 -23.99 10.70 14.33
CA GLU A 210 -22.89 11.13 13.48
C GLU A 210 -22.41 9.95 12.61
N PRO A 211 -21.88 10.22 11.40
CA PRO A 211 -21.13 9.19 10.66
C PRO A 211 -19.95 8.69 11.50
N ALA A 212 -19.56 7.44 11.29
CA ALA A 212 -18.38 6.86 11.92
C ALA A 212 -17.09 7.52 11.39
N ILE A 213 -17.08 7.91 10.12
CA ILE A 213 -15.98 8.62 9.46
C ILE A 213 -16.50 9.96 8.94
N GLY A 214 -15.99 11.05 9.50
CA GLY A 214 -16.32 12.42 9.11
C GLY A 214 -15.35 12.99 8.06
N ASP A 215 -15.64 14.21 7.59
CA ASP A 215 -14.84 14.91 6.58
C ASP A 215 -13.41 15.24 7.02
N ASP A 216 -13.20 15.35 8.33
CA ASP A 216 -11.92 15.65 8.97
C ASP A 216 -11.24 14.40 9.55
N ASP A 217 -11.72 13.20 9.18
CA ASP A 217 -11.11 11.95 9.62
C ASP A 217 -9.67 11.83 9.12
N LYS A 218 -8.74 11.74 10.08
CA LYS A 218 -7.31 11.78 9.79
C LYS A 218 -6.84 10.53 9.06
N ASP A 219 -7.49 9.39 9.27
CA ASP A 219 -7.08 8.14 8.65
C ASP A 219 -7.54 8.06 7.20
N LEU A 220 -8.77 8.51 6.90
CA LEU A 220 -9.28 8.68 5.54
C LEU A 220 -8.45 9.70 4.75
N LEU A 221 -8.19 10.88 5.32
CA LEU A 221 -7.40 11.91 4.62
C LEU A 221 -5.97 11.42 4.34
N ALA A 222 -5.33 10.74 5.29
CA ALA A 222 -4.01 10.16 5.09
C ALA A 222 -4.01 8.99 4.10
N LEU A 223 -5.11 8.23 3.99
CA LEU A 223 -5.27 7.20 2.97
C LEU A 223 -5.37 7.83 1.57
N ILE A 224 -6.18 8.88 1.41
CA ILE A 224 -6.30 9.64 0.15
C ILE A 224 -4.93 10.20 -0.26
N ASP A 225 -4.19 10.80 0.67
CA ASP A 225 -2.84 11.32 0.41
C ASP A 225 -1.88 10.21 -0.03
N ALA A 226 -1.92 9.04 0.63
CA ALA A 226 -1.09 7.90 0.27
C ALA A 226 -1.42 7.34 -1.12
N LEU A 227 -2.72 7.18 -1.44
CA LEU A 227 -3.17 6.76 -2.78
C LEU A 227 -2.66 7.75 -3.85
N ASN A 228 -2.83 9.05 -3.60
CA ASN A 228 -2.39 10.12 -4.50
C ASN A 228 -0.87 10.20 -4.66
N GLN A 229 -0.09 9.84 -3.63
CA GLN A 229 1.36 9.73 -3.74
C GLN A 229 1.76 8.68 -4.78
N TYR A 230 1.08 7.52 -4.80
CA TYR A 230 1.37 6.45 -5.75
C TYR A 230 0.93 6.79 -7.18
N VAL A 231 -0.32 7.22 -7.37
CA VAL A 231 -0.81 7.55 -8.72
C VAL A 231 -0.22 8.84 -9.30
N GLY A 232 0.45 9.65 -8.46
CA GLY A 232 1.22 10.80 -8.90
C GLY A 232 2.55 10.46 -9.56
N VAL A 233 3.04 9.21 -9.45
CA VAL A 233 4.31 8.77 -10.05
C VAL A 233 4.14 8.50 -11.53
N THR A 234 5.10 9.00 -12.32
CA THR A 234 5.27 8.62 -13.74
C THR A 234 6.62 7.93 -13.95
N ILE A 235 6.59 6.69 -14.46
CA ILE A 235 7.79 5.95 -14.88
C ILE A 235 7.84 5.96 -16.40
N THR A 236 8.85 6.62 -16.96
CA THR A 236 9.09 6.67 -18.40
C THR A 236 10.21 5.69 -18.76
N TYR A 237 9.86 4.65 -19.51
CA TYR A 237 10.80 3.64 -19.99
C TYR A 237 11.50 4.09 -21.27
N ASP A 238 12.82 3.97 -21.28
CA ASP A 238 13.67 4.10 -22.46
C ASP A 238 13.90 2.74 -23.12
N PHE A 239 13.56 2.61 -24.40
CA PHE A 239 13.85 1.44 -25.24
C PHE A 239 14.64 1.83 -26.50
N GLY A 240 15.45 2.90 -26.43
CA GLY A 240 16.14 3.52 -27.56
C GLY A 240 15.27 4.58 -28.23
N ASP A 241 14.83 4.32 -29.46
CA ASP A 241 13.98 5.25 -30.21
C ASP A 241 12.51 5.23 -29.73
N ASP A 242 12.13 4.19 -28.99
CA ASP A 242 10.80 4.05 -28.40
C ASP A 242 10.78 4.48 -26.92
N ARG A 243 9.60 4.90 -26.48
CA ARG A 243 9.27 5.23 -25.09
C ARG A 243 7.98 4.54 -24.68
N GLU A 244 7.93 4.05 -23.44
CA GLU A 244 6.69 3.61 -22.80
C GLU A 244 6.48 4.39 -21.52
N VAL A 245 5.22 4.66 -21.17
CA VAL A 245 4.89 5.43 -19.97
C VAL A 245 3.96 4.61 -19.10
N LEU A 246 4.38 4.42 -17.85
CA LEU A 246 3.55 3.91 -16.77
C LEU A 246 3.14 5.11 -15.90
N ASP A 247 1.85 5.44 -15.91
CA ASP A 247 1.29 6.59 -15.19
C ASP A 247 0.16 6.20 -14.24
N GLY A 248 -0.36 7.20 -13.51
CA GLY A 248 -1.44 7.03 -12.55
C GLY A 248 -2.68 6.31 -13.07
N THR A 249 -2.96 6.35 -14.38
CA THR A 249 -4.10 5.61 -14.94
C THR A 249 -3.91 4.11 -14.81
N THR A 250 -2.72 3.60 -15.10
CA THR A 250 -2.42 2.17 -14.92
C THR A 250 -2.17 1.86 -13.44
N ILE A 251 -1.40 2.69 -12.73
CA ILE A 251 -1.06 2.48 -11.31
C ILE A 251 -2.33 2.39 -10.46
N SER A 252 -3.34 3.24 -10.69
CA SER A 252 -4.61 3.23 -9.94
C SER A 252 -5.34 1.88 -9.97
N THR A 253 -5.13 1.07 -11.02
CA THR A 253 -5.76 -0.25 -11.15
C THR A 253 -5.12 -1.33 -10.27
N TRP A 254 -3.94 -1.04 -9.72
CA TRP A 254 -3.18 -1.95 -8.85
C TRP A 254 -3.40 -1.65 -7.37
N LEU A 255 -3.97 -0.49 -7.03
CA LEU A 255 -4.07 -0.02 -5.66
C LEU A 255 -5.36 -0.49 -4.99
N SER A 256 -5.24 -0.87 -3.72
CA SER A 256 -6.36 -1.18 -2.84
C SER A 256 -6.05 -0.75 -1.40
N GLU A 257 -7.06 -0.68 -0.54
CA GLU A 257 -6.84 -0.48 0.89
C GLU A 257 -6.09 -1.67 1.48
N GLY A 258 -5.00 -1.40 2.19
CA GLY A 258 -4.18 -2.46 2.80
C GLY A 258 -4.58 -2.76 4.25
N THR A 259 -4.22 -3.96 4.73
CA THR A 259 -4.47 -4.39 6.11
C THR A 259 -3.35 -4.00 7.08
N ASP A 260 -2.10 -4.01 6.62
CA ASP A 260 -0.89 -3.72 7.43
C ASP A 260 -0.26 -2.36 7.06
N GLU A 261 -0.18 -2.07 5.76
CA GLU A 261 0.13 -0.73 5.22
C GLU A 261 -1.18 -0.07 4.75
N LYS A 262 -1.28 1.27 4.77
CA LYS A 262 -2.54 1.97 4.40
C LYS A 262 -3.00 1.64 2.97
N VAL A 263 -2.06 1.43 2.05
CA VAL A 263 -2.32 1.09 0.65
C VAL A 263 -1.57 -0.19 0.31
N SER A 264 -2.27 -1.13 -0.31
CA SER A 264 -1.69 -2.36 -0.87
C SER A 264 -1.57 -2.24 -2.39
N ILE A 265 -0.49 -2.79 -2.95
CA ILE A 265 -0.24 -2.85 -4.40
C ILE A 265 -0.39 -4.31 -4.84
N ASP A 266 -1.17 -4.57 -5.87
CA ASP A 266 -1.29 -5.89 -6.49
C ASP A 266 -0.04 -6.20 -7.33
N GLU A 267 0.90 -6.95 -6.75
CA GLU A 267 2.14 -7.35 -7.42
C GLU A 267 1.91 -8.27 -8.64
N GLU A 268 0.78 -8.99 -8.71
CA GLU A 268 0.46 -9.82 -9.88
C GLU A 268 0.13 -8.95 -11.10
N GLU A 269 -0.58 -7.84 -10.90
CA GLU A 269 -0.87 -6.85 -11.95
C GLU A 269 0.39 -6.10 -12.39
N VAL A 270 1.29 -5.76 -11.46
CA VAL A 270 2.62 -5.20 -11.80
C VAL A 270 3.39 -6.19 -12.68
N LEU A 271 3.44 -7.46 -12.28
CA LEU A 271 4.09 -8.52 -13.06
C LEU A 271 3.43 -8.71 -14.44
N ALA A 272 2.11 -8.59 -14.55
CA ALA A 272 1.40 -8.67 -15.82
C ALA A 272 1.78 -7.51 -16.78
N PHE A 273 1.93 -6.30 -16.24
CA PHE A 273 2.45 -5.16 -16.98
C PHE A 273 3.88 -5.41 -17.48
N VAL A 274 4.78 -5.87 -16.60
CA VAL A 274 6.17 -6.18 -16.96
C VAL A 274 6.24 -7.29 -18.02
N LYS A 275 5.41 -8.33 -17.93
CA LYS A 275 5.30 -9.37 -18.97
C LYS A 275 4.83 -8.81 -20.32
N THR A 276 4.01 -7.78 -20.31
CA THR A 276 3.58 -7.10 -21.55
C THR A 276 4.74 -6.34 -22.19
N LEU A 277 5.54 -5.62 -21.40
CA LEU A 277 6.78 -5.01 -21.88
C LEU A 277 7.76 -6.06 -22.41
N ALA A 278 7.99 -7.14 -21.65
CA ALA A 278 8.87 -8.23 -22.04
C ALA A 278 8.44 -8.89 -23.35
N LYS A 279 7.13 -9.12 -23.55
CA LYS A 279 6.61 -9.66 -24.80
C LYS A 279 6.84 -8.74 -26.00
N LYS A 280 6.78 -7.42 -25.78
CA LYS A 280 6.96 -6.42 -26.84
C LYS A 280 8.43 -6.17 -27.18
N TYR A 281 9.30 -6.12 -26.18
CA TYR A 281 10.67 -5.61 -26.32
C TYR A 281 11.77 -6.67 -26.17
N ASN A 282 11.47 -7.89 -25.71
CA ASN A 282 12.50 -8.92 -25.66
C ASN A 282 12.91 -9.34 -27.07
N THR A 283 14.21 -9.30 -27.33
CA THR A 283 14.80 -9.78 -28.59
C THR A 283 15.59 -11.07 -28.40
N ALA A 284 15.91 -11.45 -27.16
CA ALA A 284 16.53 -12.74 -26.86
C ALA A 284 15.69 -13.90 -27.40
N TYR A 285 16.36 -14.91 -28.00
CA TYR A 285 15.73 -16.06 -28.67
C TYR A 285 14.95 -15.77 -29.96
N SER A 286 14.80 -14.49 -30.34
CA SER A 286 14.20 -14.13 -31.62
C SER A 286 15.20 -14.29 -32.77
N PRO A 287 14.74 -14.70 -33.97
CA PRO A 287 15.60 -14.80 -35.15
C PRO A 287 16.31 -13.48 -35.47
N LYS A 288 17.54 -13.56 -35.97
CA LYS A 288 18.32 -12.40 -36.43
C LYS A 288 18.44 -12.40 -37.94
N GLU A 289 18.05 -11.32 -38.58
CA GLU A 289 18.40 -11.08 -39.98
C GLU A 289 19.82 -10.50 -40.04
N LEU A 290 20.69 -11.11 -40.85
CA LEU A 290 22.05 -10.66 -41.07
C LEU A 290 22.32 -10.50 -42.55
N LYS A 291 22.69 -9.29 -42.97
CA LYS A 291 23.32 -9.07 -44.27
C LYS A 291 24.77 -9.51 -44.20
N THR A 292 25.05 -10.70 -44.70
CA THR A 292 26.38 -11.33 -44.58
C THR A 292 27.46 -10.55 -45.33
N SER A 293 28.71 -10.83 -44.98
CA SER A 293 29.90 -10.36 -45.70
C SER A 293 29.96 -10.83 -47.17
N TYR A 294 29.10 -11.77 -47.55
CA TYR A 294 28.93 -12.26 -48.93
C TYR A 294 27.80 -11.56 -49.70
N GLY A 295 27.16 -10.55 -49.10
CA GLY A 295 26.08 -9.76 -49.70
C GLY A 295 24.71 -10.45 -49.72
N THR A 296 24.63 -11.71 -49.32
CA THR A 296 23.36 -12.45 -49.16
C THR A 296 22.81 -12.23 -47.74
N THR A 297 21.51 -12.00 -47.60
CA THR A 297 20.86 -11.94 -46.28
C THR A 297 20.49 -13.34 -45.81
N VAL A 298 20.72 -13.61 -44.53
CA VAL A 298 20.38 -14.87 -43.87
C VAL A 298 19.55 -14.63 -42.61
N THR A 299 18.62 -15.55 -42.33
CA THR A 299 17.89 -15.63 -41.07
C THR A 299 18.61 -16.60 -40.15
N ILE A 300 19.15 -16.09 -39.05
CA ILE A 300 19.78 -16.90 -38.00
C ILE A 300 18.72 -17.25 -36.97
N THR A 301 18.31 -18.51 -36.93
CA THR A 301 17.37 -19.04 -35.95
C THR A 301 18.11 -19.69 -34.78
N GLY A 302 17.54 -19.56 -33.58
CA GLY A 302 18.11 -20.11 -32.36
C GLY A 302 19.23 -19.27 -31.73
N GLY A 303 19.67 -19.71 -30.56
CA GLY A 303 20.56 -18.94 -29.68
C GLY A 303 19.78 -18.02 -28.73
N PHE A 304 20.48 -17.46 -27.75
CA PHE A 304 19.88 -16.70 -26.63
C PHE A 304 20.27 -15.22 -26.62
N TYR A 305 20.97 -14.74 -27.66
CA TYR A 305 21.43 -13.35 -27.72
C TYR A 305 20.28 -12.37 -27.91
N GLY A 306 20.28 -11.30 -27.10
CA GLY A 306 19.35 -10.18 -27.21
C GLY A 306 18.96 -9.60 -25.86
N TRP A 307 18.14 -8.56 -25.91
CA TRP A 307 17.53 -7.94 -24.74
C TRP A 307 16.51 -8.89 -24.12
N ARG A 308 16.57 -9.05 -22.80
CA ARG A 308 15.59 -9.80 -22.04
C ARG A 308 15.35 -9.12 -20.70
N ILE A 309 14.15 -8.61 -20.50
CA ILE A 309 13.73 -8.01 -19.23
C ILE A 309 13.76 -9.07 -18.13
N ASP A 310 14.30 -8.70 -16.97
CA ASP A 310 14.18 -9.48 -15.75
C ASP A 310 12.82 -9.20 -15.12
N ASN A 311 11.86 -10.10 -15.32
CA ASN A 311 10.51 -9.88 -14.80
C ASN A 311 10.47 -9.70 -13.29
N GLY A 312 11.30 -10.42 -12.53
CA GLY A 312 11.31 -10.32 -11.06
C GLY A 312 12.00 -9.03 -10.62
N GLY A 313 13.20 -8.79 -11.14
CA GLY A 313 13.96 -7.57 -10.82
C GLY A 313 13.24 -6.28 -11.23
N GLU A 314 12.50 -6.29 -12.34
CA GLU A 314 11.73 -5.12 -12.78
C GLU A 314 10.50 -4.86 -11.90
N VAL A 315 9.81 -5.90 -11.43
CA VAL A 315 8.72 -5.73 -10.44
C VAL A 315 9.27 -5.09 -9.16
N GLU A 316 10.39 -5.61 -8.64
CA GLU A 316 11.04 -5.03 -7.45
C GLU A 316 11.41 -3.56 -7.66
N GLN A 317 11.95 -3.20 -8.84
CA GLN A 317 12.30 -1.83 -9.17
C GLN A 317 11.08 -0.91 -9.29
N ILE A 318 9.99 -1.36 -9.93
CA ILE A 318 8.73 -0.58 -10.00
C ILE A 318 8.21 -0.30 -8.59
N LEU A 319 8.15 -1.31 -7.72
CA LEU A 319 7.68 -1.12 -6.34
C LEU A 319 8.56 -0.14 -5.57
N ALA A 320 9.88 -0.16 -5.79
CA ALA A 320 10.80 0.80 -5.21
C ALA A 320 10.58 2.23 -5.73
N ASP A 321 10.36 2.39 -7.04
CA ASP A 321 10.10 3.69 -7.68
C ASP A 321 8.77 4.29 -7.18
N LEU A 322 7.72 3.47 -7.09
CA LEU A 322 6.41 3.86 -6.56
C LEU A 322 6.51 4.31 -5.09
N LYS A 323 7.25 3.57 -4.26
CA LYS A 323 7.50 3.95 -2.85
C LYS A 323 8.33 5.24 -2.72
N ALA A 324 9.23 5.50 -3.66
CA ALA A 324 10.02 6.73 -3.69
C ALA A 324 9.17 7.98 -4.02
N GLY A 325 8.03 7.81 -4.70
CA GLY A 325 7.06 8.88 -4.96
C GLY A 325 7.57 9.97 -5.91
N LYS A 326 8.46 9.63 -6.85
CA LYS A 326 9.05 10.57 -7.80
C LYS A 326 9.04 10.01 -9.21
N ASP A 327 8.86 10.92 -10.17
CA ASP A 327 9.00 10.58 -11.58
C ASP A 327 10.42 10.12 -11.90
N VAL A 328 10.53 9.09 -12.72
CA VAL A 328 11.80 8.52 -13.16
C VAL A 328 11.78 8.24 -14.67
N GLU A 329 12.93 8.43 -15.30
CA GLU A 329 13.20 7.99 -16.67
C GLU A 329 14.35 6.97 -16.62
N ARG A 330 14.10 5.75 -17.07
CA ARG A 330 15.08 4.65 -17.00
C ARG A 330 14.80 3.56 -18.02
N GLU A 331 15.81 2.76 -18.32
CA GLU A 331 15.61 1.45 -18.95
C GLU A 331 14.98 0.46 -17.95
N PRO A 332 14.33 -0.62 -18.42
CA PRO A 332 13.93 -1.70 -17.53
C PRO A 332 15.16 -2.48 -17.02
N VAL A 333 14.98 -3.18 -15.91
CA VAL A 333 15.96 -4.13 -15.39
C VAL A 333 16.05 -5.31 -16.36
N TYR A 334 17.25 -5.56 -16.89
CA TYR A 334 17.51 -6.63 -17.85
C TYR A 334 18.22 -7.83 -17.21
N LEU A 335 17.76 -9.04 -17.56
CA LEU A 335 18.48 -10.29 -17.31
C LEU A 335 19.63 -10.46 -18.30
N THR A 336 19.42 -10.08 -19.56
CA THR A 336 20.45 -10.01 -20.59
C THR A 336 20.31 -8.74 -21.40
N THR A 337 21.45 -8.14 -21.73
CA THR A 337 21.53 -6.94 -22.57
C THR A 337 22.08 -7.30 -23.95
N ALA A 338 21.89 -6.39 -24.91
CA ALA A 338 22.49 -6.49 -26.23
C ALA A 338 23.33 -5.24 -26.55
N ASN A 339 23.94 -5.22 -27.73
CA ASN A 339 24.85 -4.14 -28.15
C ASN A 339 24.11 -2.87 -28.58
N SER A 340 22.84 -2.96 -28.98
CA SER A 340 22.11 -1.86 -29.60
C SER A 340 20.60 -1.97 -29.37
N HIS A 341 19.92 -0.83 -29.25
CA HIS A 341 18.47 -0.69 -29.34
C HIS A 341 17.96 -0.37 -30.76
N GLY A 342 18.87 -0.24 -31.73
CA GLY A 342 18.50 0.02 -33.13
C GLY A 342 17.90 -1.19 -33.84
N GLU A 343 17.79 -1.12 -35.18
CA GLU A 343 17.18 -2.14 -36.04
C GLU A 343 17.68 -3.58 -35.77
N HIS A 344 18.94 -3.72 -35.37
CA HIS A 344 19.57 -4.98 -35.02
C HIS A 344 20.21 -4.91 -33.65
N ASP A 345 19.77 -5.79 -32.74
CA ASP A 345 20.25 -5.84 -31.34
C ASP A 345 21.74 -6.24 -31.21
N TYR A 346 22.33 -6.81 -32.25
CA TYR A 346 23.76 -7.11 -32.33
C TYR A 346 24.61 -5.91 -32.77
N GLY A 347 24.00 -4.85 -33.32
CA GLY A 347 24.68 -3.64 -33.79
C GLY A 347 25.74 -3.91 -34.86
N ASP A 348 26.76 -3.06 -34.92
CA ASP A 348 27.84 -3.14 -35.93
C ASP A 348 29.12 -3.83 -35.42
N SER A 349 29.04 -4.49 -34.25
CA SER A 349 30.16 -5.13 -33.57
C SER A 349 29.81 -6.58 -33.25
N TYR A 350 30.22 -7.50 -34.13
CA TYR A 350 29.88 -8.92 -34.04
C TYR A 350 30.94 -9.83 -34.68
N VAL A 351 30.92 -11.10 -34.29
CA VAL A 351 31.63 -12.18 -34.96
C VAL A 351 30.66 -12.86 -35.93
N GLU A 352 30.96 -12.85 -37.22
CA GLU A 352 30.20 -13.54 -38.27
C GLU A 352 30.87 -14.89 -38.55
N ILE A 353 30.19 -16.00 -38.29
CA ILE A 353 30.73 -17.36 -38.47
C ILE A 353 29.90 -18.09 -39.52
N ASN A 354 30.47 -18.24 -40.71
CA ASN A 354 29.84 -18.95 -41.82
C ASN A 354 30.31 -20.42 -41.86
N LEU A 355 29.45 -21.34 -41.40
CA LEU A 355 29.75 -22.77 -41.37
C LEU A 355 29.77 -23.42 -42.77
N THR A 356 29.10 -22.83 -43.77
CA THR A 356 29.14 -23.35 -45.14
C THR A 356 30.50 -23.09 -45.78
N ASN A 357 31.03 -21.89 -45.60
CA ASN A 357 32.29 -21.48 -46.20
C ASN A 357 33.50 -21.76 -45.29
N GLN A 358 33.28 -22.16 -44.04
CA GLN A 358 34.32 -22.37 -43.01
C GLN A 358 35.23 -21.15 -42.84
N HIS A 359 34.61 -19.98 -42.83
CA HIS A 359 35.28 -18.69 -42.78
C HIS A 359 34.55 -17.75 -41.81
N LEU A 360 35.31 -17.00 -41.02
CA LEU A 360 34.75 -16.01 -40.10
C LEU A 360 35.22 -14.60 -40.40
N PHE A 361 34.42 -13.63 -40.00
CA PHE A 361 34.74 -12.22 -39.96
C PHE A 361 34.51 -11.68 -38.55
N LEU A 362 35.40 -10.80 -38.08
CA LEU A 362 35.22 -10.02 -36.88
C LEU A 362 35.01 -8.56 -37.26
N TYR A 363 33.83 -8.03 -36.97
CA TYR A 363 33.52 -6.61 -37.11
C TYR A 363 33.57 -5.92 -35.76
N LYS A 364 34.13 -4.72 -35.73
CA LYS A 364 34.05 -3.79 -34.60
C LYS A 364 33.76 -2.40 -35.13
N ASP A 365 32.68 -1.81 -34.64
CA ASP A 365 32.18 -0.49 -35.05
C ASP A 365 32.03 -0.39 -36.58
N GLY A 366 31.47 -1.44 -37.19
CA GLY A 366 31.22 -1.55 -38.63
C GLY A 366 32.47 -1.80 -39.48
N LYS A 367 33.64 -1.98 -38.86
CA LYS A 367 34.91 -2.19 -39.56
C LYS A 367 35.41 -3.61 -39.39
N LEU A 368 35.85 -4.21 -40.49
CA LEU A 368 36.51 -5.52 -40.46
C LEU A 368 37.84 -5.43 -39.69
N VAL A 369 37.97 -6.19 -38.61
CA VAL A 369 39.17 -6.25 -37.77
C VAL A 369 40.06 -7.42 -38.14
N VAL A 370 39.47 -8.60 -38.34
CA VAL A 370 40.15 -9.82 -38.76
C VAL A 370 39.17 -10.75 -39.47
N GLU A 371 39.65 -11.43 -40.49
CA GLU A 371 38.96 -12.56 -41.11
C GLU A 371 39.89 -13.79 -41.08
N SER A 372 39.32 -14.99 -41.04
CA SER A 372 40.11 -16.22 -41.02
C SER A 372 39.29 -17.41 -41.46
N ASP A 373 39.95 -18.33 -42.18
CA ASP A 373 39.45 -19.70 -42.28
C ASP A 373 39.49 -20.37 -40.90
N PHE A 374 38.54 -21.27 -40.65
CA PHE A 374 38.47 -22.09 -39.43
C PHE A 374 38.13 -23.54 -39.75
N VAL A 375 38.08 -24.40 -38.74
CA VAL A 375 37.43 -25.71 -38.85
C VAL A 375 36.43 -25.93 -37.72
N SER A 376 35.16 -26.09 -38.10
CA SER A 376 34.05 -26.32 -37.18
C SER A 376 33.94 -27.79 -36.77
N GLY A 377 32.87 -28.07 -36.05
CA GLY A 377 32.42 -29.39 -35.63
C GLY A 377 32.41 -30.46 -36.72
N ASN A 378 32.70 -31.70 -36.33
CA ASN A 378 32.79 -32.84 -37.23
C ASN A 378 31.42 -33.40 -37.61
N LEU A 379 30.96 -33.14 -38.85
CA LEU A 379 29.67 -33.64 -39.33
C LEU A 379 29.57 -35.17 -39.32
N SER A 380 30.60 -35.88 -39.79
CA SER A 380 30.56 -37.35 -39.87
C SER A 380 30.47 -38.04 -38.49
N LYS A 381 30.87 -37.34 -37.42
CA LYS A 381 30.81 -37.83 -36.05
C LYS A 381 29.61 -37.31 -35.27
N GLY A 382 28.73 -36.54 -35.90
CA GLY A 382 27.58 -35.92 -35.24
C GLY A 382 27.97 -34.79 -34.27
N HIS A 383 29.15 -34.20 -34.42
CA HIS A 383 29.62 -33.09 -33.60
C HIS A 383 29.46 -31.75 -34.32
N ASP A 384 28.38 -31.55 -35.08
CA ASP A 384 28.20 -30.31 -35.84
C ASP A 384 28.20 -29.09 -34.92
N THR A 385 28.72 -27.97 -35.40
CA THR A 385 28.65 -26.72 -34.64
C THR A 385 27.22 -26.19 -34.71
N PRO A 386 26.57 -25.90 -33.57
CA PRO A 386 25.22 -25.37 -33.56
C PRO A 386 25.17 -23.96 -34.18
N THR A 387 24.19 -23.71 -35.04
CA THR A 387 23.86 -22.36 -35.52
C THR A 387 23.08 -21.59 -34.46
N GLY A 388 23.14 -20.26 -34.53
CA GLY A 388 22.39 -19.38 -33.63
C GLY A 388 23.09 -18.04 -33.40
N ALA A 389 22.37 -17.14 -32.75
CA ALA A 389 22.91 -15.88 -32.25
C ALA A 389 23.24 -16.00 -30.76
N PHE A 390 24.51 -15.79 -30.42
CA PHE A 390 25.04 -15.97 -29.07
C PHE A 390 25.78 -14.73 -28.59
N GLY A 391 25.95 -14.61 -27.29
CA GLY A 391 26.90 -13.67 -26.69
C GLY A 391 28.12 -14.43 -26.20
N LEU A 392 29.30 -13.83 -26.31
CA LEU A 392 30.50 -14.41 -25.70
C LEU A 392 30.29 -14.56 -24.18
N THR A 393 30.40 -15.77 -23.64
CA THR A 393 30.13 -16.05 -22.23
C THR A 393 31.23 -15.46 -21.34
N TYR A 394 32.49 -15.69 -21.71
CA TYR A 394 33.70 -15.15 -21.10
C TYR A 394 34.88 -15.35 -22.05
N LYS A 395 36.07 -14.91 -21.66
CA LYS A 395 37.33 -15.28 -22.33
C LYS A 395 38.40 -15.59 -21.30
N THR A 396 39.24 -16.59 -21.56
CA THR A 396 40.36 -16.95 -20.68
C THR A 396 41.57 -17.45 -21.49
N MET A 397 42.76 -17.35 -20.89
CA MET A 397 43.99 -17.87 -21.48
C MET A 397 44.40 -19.20 -20.85
N ASN A 398 45.14 -20.01 -21.61
CA ASN A 398 45.77 -21.26 -21.16
C ASN A 398 44.75 -22.24 -20.53
N ALA A 399 43.61 -22.42 -21.19
CA ALA A 399 42.59 -23.36 -20.77
C ALA A 399 42.91 -24.77 -21.25
N VAL A 400 42.40 -25.78 -20.54
CA VAL A 400 42.42 -27.17 -20.98
C VAL A 400 40.98 -27.61 -21.23
N LEU A 401 40.63 -27.79 -22.51
CA LEU A 401 39.30 -28.22 -22.92
C LEU A 401 39.18 -29.74 -22.72
N ARG A 402 38.11 -30.19 -22.08
CA ARG A 402 37.88 -31.61 -21.78
C ARG A 402 36.52 -32.05 -22.31
N GLY A 403 36.50 -33.21 -22.95
CA GLY A 403 35.27 -33.94 -23.27
C GLY A 403 35.37 -35.40 -22.82
N PRO A 404 34.37 -36.23 -23.15
CA PRO A 404 34.31 -37.63 -22.72
C PRO A 404 35.55 -38.46 -23.09
N ASP A 405 36.21 -38.12 -24.20
CA ASP A 405 37.33 -38.86 -24.78
C ASP A 405 38.54 -37.98 -25.17
N TYR A 406 38.54 -36.69 -24.79
CA TYR A 406 39.63 -35.77 -25.15
C TYR A 406 40.01 -34.78 -24.06
N GLU A 407 41.28 -34.38 -24.09
CA GLU A 407 41.85 -33.27 -23.34
C GLU A 407 42.72 -32.46 -24.29
N THR A 408 42.51 -31.15 -24.40
CA THR A 408 43.24 -30.31 -25.35
C THR A 408 43.60 -28.96 -24.73
N PRO A 409 44.89 -28.69 -24.49
CA PRO A 409 45.33 -27.38 -24.04
C PRO A 409 45.22 -26.35 -25.17
N VAL A 410 44.67 -25.18 -24.86
CA VAL A 410 44.48 -24.06 -25.79
C VAL A 410 44.98 -22.76 -25.14
N THR A 411 45.55 -21.87 -25.94
CA THR A 411 46.10 -20.60 -25.46
C THR A 411 44.99 -19.57 -25.24
N TYR A 412 44.01 -19.51 -26.13
CA TYR A 412 42.89 -18.56 -26.09
C TYR A 412 41.57 -19.32 -26.14
N TRP A 413 40.76 -19.20 -25.10
CA TRP A 413 39.44 -19.82 -25.02
C TRP A 413 38.34 -18.76 -24.94
N MET A 414 37.39 -18.84 -25.86
CA MET A 414 36.29 -17.88 -26.04
C MET A 414 34.96 -18.62 -26.27
N PRO A 415 34.34 -19.17 -25.20
CA PRO A 415 33.04 -19.85 -25.28
C PRO A 415 31.90 -18.89 -25.59
N PHE A 416 30.97 -19.34 -26.41
CA PHE A 416 29.76 -18.60 -26.75
C PHE A 416 28.48 -19.43 -26.63
N ASN A 417 28.56 -20.76 -26.58
CA ASN A 417 27.39 -21.63 -26.44
C ASN A 417 27.71 -22.90 -25.65
N GLY A 418 27.58 -22.87 -24.32
CA GLY A 418 27.95 -23.99 -23.45
C GLY A 418 29.42 -24.37 -23.62
N ASP A 419 29.69 -25.62 -24.00
CA ASP A 419 31.03 -26.15 -24.27
C ASP A 419 31.55 -25.83 -25.69
N VAL A 420 30.81 -25.04 -26.47
CA VAL A 420 31.21 -24.59 -27.81
C VAL A 420 31.80 -23.18 -27.74
N GLY A 421 32.99 -23.02 -28.32
CA GLY A 421 33.69 -21.75 -28.37
C GLY A 421 34.72 -21.64 -29.49
N MET A 422 35.33 -20.47 -29.59
CA MET A 422 36.46 -20.20 -30.46
C MET A 422 37.78 -20.41 -29.70
N HIS A 423 38.73 -21.10 -30.32
CA HIS A 423 40.08 -21.25 -29.76
C HIS A 423 41.14 -21.51 -30.81
N ASP A 424 42.41 -21.32 -30.43
CA ASP A 424 43.55 -21.72 -31.24
C ASP A 424 43.65 -23.25 -31.37
N ALA A 425 44.02 -23.72 -32.55
CA ALA A 425 44.24 -25.13 -32.85
C ALA A 425 45.65 -25.38 -33.37
N THR A 426 46.64 -25.30 -32.48
CA THR A 426 48.07 -25.43 -32.80
C THR A 426 48.47 -26.78 -33.38
N TRP A 427 47.63 -27.81 -33.21
CA TRP A 427 47.81 -29.15 -33.80
C TRP A 427 47.45 -29.21 -35.29
N ARG A 428 46.88 -28.14 -35.88
CA ARG A 428 46.41 -28.13 -37.27
C ARG A 428 47.14 -27.07 -38.10
N ASN A 429 47.55 -27.46 -39.30
CA ASN A 429 48.23 -26.58 -40.26
C ASN A 429 47.35 -26.17 -41.45
N LYS A 430 46.11 -26.69 -41.54
CA LYS A 430 45.16 -26.39 -42.63
C LYS A 430 43.78 -26.08 -42.06
N PHE A 431 43.16 -25.02 -42.58
CA PHE A 431 41.85 -24.53 -42.16
C PHE A 431 40.95 -24.34 -43.39
N GLY A 432 39.65 -24.22 -43.17
CA GLY A 432 38.68 -23.98 -44.23
C GLY A 432 38.27 -25.22 -45.03
N GLY A 433 37.53 -24.98 -46.11
CA GLY A 433 37.10 -26.00 -47.06
C GLY A 433 36.19 -27.07 -46.45
N SER A 434 36.37 -28.33 -46.87
CA SER A 434 35.50 -29.45 -46.45
C SER A 434 36.04 -30.23 -45.24
N ILE A 435 37.08 -29.75 -44.54
CA ILE A 435 37.77 -30.52 -43.51
C ILE A 435 36.82 -30.90 -42.35
N TYR A 436 35.92 -30.00 -41.98
CA TYR A 436 34.90 -30.23 -40.95
C TYR A 436 33.99 -31.43 -41.24
N LYS A 437 33.88 -31.89 -42.49
CA LYS A 437 33.02 -33.04 -42.84
C LYS A 437 33.52 -34.35 -42.24
N THR A 438 34.84 -34.53 -42.12
CA THR A 438 35.45 -35.81 -41.68
C THR A 438 36.52 -35.65 -40.60
N SER A 439 37.13 -34.47 -40.47
CA SER A 439 38.19 -34.16 -39.51
C SER A 439 37.94 -32.80 -38.83
N GLY A 440 36.67 -32.56 -38.49
CA GLY A 440 36.23 -31.41 -37.68
C GLY A 440 36.52 -31.57 -36.18
N SER A 441 36.19 -30.52 -35.42
CA SER A 441 36.27 -30.47 -33.95
C SER A 441 35.10 -31.25 -33.28
N HIS A 442 35.02 -31.18 -31.95
CA HIS A 442 33.87 -31.63 -31.17
C HIS A 442 32.75 -30.57 -31.06
N GLY A 443 32.69 -29.61 -32.00
CA GLY A 443 31.69 -28.54 -32.05
C GLY A 443 32.30 -27.14 -32.00
N CYS A 444 33.51 -27.00 -31.44
CA CYS A 444 34.24 -25.73 -31.37
C CYS A 444 34.70 -25.19 -32.74
N ILE A 445 35.05 -23.90 -32.78
CA ILE A 445 35.64 -23.23 -33.93
C ILE A 445 37.17 -23.23 -33.78
N ASN A 446 37.84 -24.15 -34.48
CA ASN A 446 39.29 -24.28 -34.48
C ASN A 446 39.92 -23.21 -35.36
N LEU A 447 40.76 -22.34 -34.79
CA LEU A 447 41.37 -21.20 -35.47
C LEU A 447 42.89 -21.29 -35.59
N PRO A 448 43.49 -20.66 -36.61
CA PRO A 448 44.90 -20.32 -36.58
C PRO A 448 45.23 -19.48 -35.34
N ALA A 449 46.37 -19.75 -34.70
CA ALA A 449 46.74 -19.10 -33.43
C ALA A 449 46.79 -17.56 -33.51
N SER A 450 47.18 -17.01 -34.67
CA SER A 450 47.19 -15.56 -34.90
C SER A 450 45.79 -14.95 -34.94
N ALA A 451 44.83 -15.62 -35.60
CA ALA A 451 43.45 -15.19 -35.67
C ALA A 451 42.78 -15.29 -34.29
N ALA A 452 42.95 -16.43 -33.60
CA ALA A 452 42.45 -16.63 -32.24
C ALA A 452 42.94 -15.53 -31.27
N LYS A 453 44.24 -15.22 -31.31
CA LYS A 453 44.83 -14.12 -30.52
C LYS A 453 44.15 -12.78 -30.84
N LYS A 454 44.01 -12.44 -32.12
CA LYS A 454 43.45 -11.15 -32.54
C LYS A 454 41.99 -11.00 -32.11
N ILE A 455 41.20 -12.07 -32.21
CA ILE A 455 39.81 -12.10 -31.75
C ILE A 455 39.78 -11.92 -30.22
N TYR A 456 40.58 -12.70 -29.48
CA TYR A 456 40.65 -12.64 -28.01
C TYR A 456 40.98 -11.25 -27.46
N GLU A 457 41.92 -10.56 -28.11
CA GLU A 457 42.31 -9.19 -27.76
C GLU A 457 41.24 -8.14 -28.10
N THR A 458 40.27 -8.46 -28.97
CA THR A 458 39.29 -7.52 -29.49
C THR A 458 37.92 -7.62 -28.81
N ILE A 459 37.46 -8.84 -28.50
CA ILE A 459 36.12 -9.12 -28.00
C ILE A 459 36.10 -9.29 -26.47
N ASP A 460 34.99 -8.97 -25.83
CA ASP A 460 34.76 -9.16 -24.39
C ASP A 460 33.44 -9.90 -24.13
N LYS A 461 33.15 -10.23 -22.86
CA LYS A 461 31.88 -10.88 -22.49
C LYS A 461 30.70 -10.09 -23.07
N GLY A 462 29.73 -10.79 -23.65
CA GLY A 462 28.54 -10.22 -24.28
C GLY A 462 28.70 -9.92 -25.76
N TYR A 463 29.91 -9.94 -26.34
CA TYR A 463 30.10 -9.67 -27.76
C TYR A 463 29.27 -10.64 -28.62
N ALA A 464 28.53 -10.10 -29.60
CA ALA A 464 27.66 -10.90 -30.43
C ALA A 464 28.45 -11.88 -31.31
N VAL A 465 28.00 -13.13 -31.35
CA VAL A 465 28.55 -14.23 -32.17
C VAL A 465 27.40 -14.82 -32.98
N LEU A 466 27.44 -14.60 -34.29
CA LEU A 466 26.40 -14.95 -35.24
C LEU A 466 26.85 -16.16 -36.08
N VAL A 467 26.31 -17.33 -35.78
CA VAL A 467 26.71 -18.60 -36.41
C VAL A 467 25.60 -19.08 -37.36
N TYR A 468 25.93 -19.26 -38.64
CA TYR A 468 24.93 -19.59 -39.65
C TYR A 468 25.47 -20.44 -40.80
N ARG A 469 24.55 -20.91 -41.65
CA ARG A 469 24.83 -21.56 -42.93
C ARG A 469 24.21 -20.76 -44.08
N MET A 470 24.84 -20.78 -45.24
CA MET A 470 24.29 -20.15 -46.44
C MET A 470 23.04 -20.90 -46.93
N PRO A 471 22.06 -20.19 -47.52
CA PRO A 471 20.88 -20.84 -48.11
C PRO A 471 21.28 -21.93 -49.12
N GLY A 472 20.68 -23.11 -48.99
CA GLY A 472 20.96 -24.27 -49.84
C GLY A 472 22.07 -25.21 -49.31
N ASP A 473 22.75 -24.87 -48.23
CA ASP A 473 23.64 -25.79 -47.52
C ASP A 473 22.84 -26.71 -46.59
N ASN A 474 22.46 -27.89 -47.11
CA ASN A 474 21.80 -28.96 -46.37
C ASN A 474 22.80 -30.10 -46.10
N PRO A 475 23.69 -29.99 -45.10
CA PRO A 475 24.57 -31.10 -44.77
C PRO A 475 23.71 -32.29 -44.35
N THR A 476 23.94 -33.45 -44.98
CA THR A 476 23.37 -34.72 -44.52
C THR A 476 24.01 -35.06 -43.19
N VAL A 477 23.43 -34.57 -42.09
CA VAL A 477 23.74 -35.01 -40.74
C VAL A 477 23.38 -36.50 -40.72
N VAL A 478 24.34 -37.37 -40.36
CA VAL A 478 23.99 -38.72 -39.93
C VAL A 478 23.13 -38.51 -38.69
N GLN A 479 21.80 -38.61 -38.85
CA GLN A 479 20.87 -38.38 -37.76
C GLN A 479 21.27 -39.27 -36.59
N GLN A 480 21.79 -38.67 -35.52
CA GLN A 480 21.56 -39.24 -34.21
C GLN A 480 20.05 -39.19 -33.97
N PRO A 481 19.45 -40.22 -33.33
CA PRO A 481 18.01 -40.31 -33.16
C PRO A 481 17.49 -38.98 -32.62
N GLN A 482 16.52 -38.39 -33.33
CA GLN A 482 15.84 -37.19 -32.87
C GLN A 482 15.36 -37.42 -31.44
N VAL A 483 15.80 -36.56 -30.53
CA VAL A 483 15.26 -36.50 -29.18
C VAL A 483 13.79 -36.10 -29.34
N ASP A 484 12.89 -37.02 -29.03
CA ASP A 484 11.45 -36.75 -29.03
C ASP A 484 10.96 -36.32 -27.64
N VAL A 485 9.78 -35.69 -27.59
CA VAL A 485 9.16 -35.23 -26.34
C VAL A 485 9.08 -36.36 -25.29
N PRO A 486 8.66 -37.60 -25.62
CA PRO A 486 8.67 -38.73 -24.69
C PRO A 486 10.04 -39.05 -24.10
N SER A 487 11.12 -38.95 -24.89
CA SER A 487 12.49 -39.21 -24.44
C SER A 487 12.95 -38.16 -23.43
N VAL A 488 12.61 -36.89 -23.64
CA VAL A 488 12.90 -35.81 -22.66
C VAL A 488 12.12 -36.01 -21.37
N ILE A 489 10.82 -36.32 -21.47
CA ILE A 489 9.97 -36.57 -20.30
C ILE A 489 10.51 -37.75 -19.48
N ASN A 490 10.94 -38.83 -20.13
CA ASN A 490 11.53 -39.98 -19.45
C ASN A 490 12.89 -39.65 -18.82
N ALA A 491 13.76 -38.93 -19.52
CA ALA A 491 15.06 -38.50 -18.99
C ALA A 491 14.90 -37.64 -17.72
N ILE A 492 13.92 -36.73 -17.71
CA ILE A 492 13.58 -35.92 -16.52
C ILE A 492 13.03 -36.81 -15.40
N SER A 493 12.19 -37.80 -15.73
CA SER A 493 11.60 -38.70 -14.72
C SER A 493 12.62 -39.64 -14.07
N ILE A 494 13.70 -39.99 -14.77
CA ILE A 494 14.78 -40.86 -14.27
C ILE A 494 15.67 -40.14 -13.23
N ILE A 495 15.69 -38.80 -13.19
CA ILE A 495 16.52 -38.02 -12.25
C ILE A 495 16.27 -38.46 -10.80
N GLY A 496 15.00 -38.73 -10.44
CA GLY A 496 14.63 -39.18 -9.10
C GLY A 496 15.02 -38.18 -8.00
N PRO A 497 15.25 -38.64 -6.74
CA PRO A 497 15.78 -37.80 -5.68
C PRO A 497 17.14 -37.21 -6.04
N VAL A 498 17.27 -35.89 -5.91
CA VAL A 498 18.48 -35.16 -6.34
C VAL A 498 19.60 -35.37 -5.33
N THR A 499 20.73 -35.90 -5.80
CA THR A 499 21.99 -36.04 -5.08
C THR A 499 23.12 -35.44 -5.91
N LEU A 500 24.34 -35.36 -5.37
CA LEU A 500 25.50 -34.88 -6.13
C LEU A 500 25.82 -35.76 -7.36
N GLU A 501 25.48 -37.05 -7.32
CA GLU A 501 25.67 -37.99 -8.45
C GLU A 501 24.65 -37.77 -9.58
N SER A 502 23.56 -37.04 -9.31
CA SER A 502 22.51 -36.73 -10.30
C SER A 502 22.95 -35.70 -11.35
N GLU A 503 24.13 -35.06 -11.20
CA GLU A 503 24.63 -34.01 -12.10
C GLU A 503 24.60 -34.42 -13.57
N THR A 504 25.16 -35.59 -13.90
CA THR A 504 25.22 -36.07 -15.28
C THR A 504 23.81 -36.32 -15.84
N ALA A 505 22.88 -36.81 -15.04
CA ALA A 505 21.50 -37.06 -15.46
C ALA A 505 20.73 -35.76 -15.71
N ILE A 506 20.91 -34.76 -14.84
CA ILE A 506 20.29 -33.43 -14.96
C ILE A 506 20.83 -32.70 -16.19
N VAL A 507 22.16 -32.69 -16.39
CA VAL A 507 22.80 -32.07 -17.56
C VAL A 507 22.35 -32.76 -18.85
N ASN A 508 22.25 -34.09 -18.86
CA ASN A 508 21.74 -34.83 -20.01
C ASN A 508 20.29 -34.46 -20.34
N ALA A 509 19.40 -34.46 -19.34
CA ALA A 509 18.00 -34.07 -19.52
C ALA A 509 17.85 -32.62 -20.02
N ARG A 510 18.68 -31.69 -19.54
CA ARG A 510 18.73 -30.30 -20.01
C ARG A 510 19.19 -30.20 -21.45
N ASN A 511 20.24 -30.92 -21.84
CA ASN A 511 20.73 -30.93 -23.21
C ASN A 511 19.69 -31.52 -24.17
N MET A 512 19.00 -32.59 -23.76
CA MET A 512 17.90 -33.19 -24.49
C MET A 512 16.73 -32.21 -24.66
N TYR A 513 16.28 -31.54 -23.59
CA TYR A 513 15.24 -30.52 -23.64
C TYR A 513 15.62 -29.35 -24.57
N ASN A 514 16.87 -28.87 -24.50
CA ASN A 514 17.35 -27.76 -25.31
C ASN A 514 17.40 -28.10 -26.81
N SER A 515 17.53 -29.39 -27.15
CA SER A 515 17.56 -29.89 -28.53
C SER A 515 16.18 -30.02 -29.19
N LEU A 516 15.09 -29.90 -28.42
CA LEU A 516 13.71 -29.91 -28.95
C LEU A 516 13.38 -28.60 -29.70
N SER A 517 12.45 -28.71 -30.66
CA SER A 517 11.80 -27.55 -31.28
C SER A 517 10.92 -26.81 -30.26
N ASP A 518 10.56 -25.54 -30.50
CA ASP A 518 9.74 -24.78 -29.55
C ASP A 518 8.33 -25.36 -29.39
N ALA A 519 7.77 -25.91 -30.48
CA ALA A 519 6.51 -26.62 -30.45
C ALA A 519 6.59 -27.90 -29.60
N ASP A 520 7.75 -28.55 -29.56
CA ASP A 520 7.98 -29.77 -28.78
C ASP A 520 8.35 -29.47 -27.33
N LYS A 521 9.08 -28.39 -27.06
CA LYS A 521 9.37 -27.90 -25.70
C LYS A 521 8.10 -27.60 -24.91
N ALA A 522 7.10 -27.02 -25.58
CA ALA A 522 5.78 -26.76 -25.00
C ALA A 522 5.01 -28.05 -24.62
N GLN A 523 5.41 -29.21 -25.15
CA GLN A 523 4.81 -30.51 -24.87
C GLN A 523 5.53 -31.29 -23.76
N VAL A 524 6.68 -30.79 -23.25
CA VAL A 524 7.39 -31.43 -22.13
C VAL A 524 6.71 -31.09 -20.81
N THR A 525 5.86 -32.00 -20.34
CA THR A 525 4.96 -31.76 -19.20
C THR A 525 5.63 -31.67 -17.83
N ASN A 526 6.87 -32.18 -17.69
CA ASN A 526 7.62 -32.21 -16.43
C ASN A 526 8.83 -31.26 -16.44
N TYR A 527 8.77 -30.19 -17.23
CA TYR A 527 9.83 -29.18 -17.29
C TYR A 527 10.18 -28.58 -15.92
N ASP A 528 9.17 -28.32 -15.09
CA ASP A 528 9.38 -27.76 -13.75
C ASP A 528 10.16 -28.72 -12.82
N THR A 529 10.08 -30.03 -13.07
CA THR A 529 10.89 -31.02 -12.34
C THR A 529 12.37 -30.90 -12.69
N LEU A 530 12.69 -30.59 -13.95
CA LEU A 530 14.06 -30.38 -14.39
C LEU A 530 14.67 -29.11 -13.78
N THR A 531 13.92 -28.01 -13.76
CA THR A 531 14.38 -26.74 -13.15
C THR A 531 14.53 -26.88 -11.64
N ALA A 532 13.61 -27.56 -10.96
CA ALA A 532 13.72 -27.85 -9.53
C ALA A 532 14.93 -28.74 -9.23
N ALA A 533 15.24 -29.72 -10.08
CA ALA A 533 16.40 -30.59 -9.90
C ALA A 533 17.73 -29.84 -10.06
N GLU A 534 17.81 -28.90 -11.01
CA GLU A 534 18.97 -28.02 -11.19
C GLU A 534 19.19 -27.11 -9.98
N ALA A 535 18.11 -26.52 -9.45
CA ALA A 535 18.17 -25.68 -8.26
C ALA A 535 18.62 -26.49 -7.02
N ALA A 536 18.08 -27.70 -6.82
CA ALA A 536 18.47 -28.58 -5.73
C ALA A 536 19.94 -29.02 -5.82
N LEU A 537 20.43 -29.36 -7.01
CA LEU A 537 21.83 -29.71 -7.24
C LEU A 537 22.76 -28.52 -6.95
N ALA A 538 22.37 -27.30 -7.34
CA ALA A 538 23.14 -26.09 -7.05
C ALA A 538 23.27 -25.85 -5.54
N VAL A 539 22.19 -26.07 -4.77
CA VAL A 539 22.22 -25.99 -3.30
C VAL A 539 23.14 -27.06 -2.69
N LEU A 540 23.04 -28.31 -3.15
CA LEU A 540 23.91 -29.40 -2.68
C LEU A 540 25.40 -29.12 -2.94
N LYS A 541 25.73 -28.54 -4.10
CA LYS A 541 27.11 -28.12 -4.42
C LYS A 541 27.59 -26.96 -3.56
N ALA A 542 26.70 -26.01 -3.25
CA ALA A 542 27.02 -24.88 -2.38
C ALA A 542 27.21 -25.28 -0.91
N GLN A 543 26.66 -26.42 -0.49
CA GLN A 543 26.81 -26.98 0.86
C GLN A 543 28.08 -27.83 1.04
N GLN A 544 28.87 -28.06 -0.02
CA GLN A 544 30.17 -28.72 0.13
C GLN A 544 31.21 -27.76 0.73
N PRO A 545 31.97 -28.16 1.77
CA PRO A 545 33.13 -27.41 2.22
C PRO A 545 34.19 -27.36 1.12
N ALA A 546 34.75 -26.19 0.86
CA ALA A 546 35.95 -26.07 0.04
C ALA A 546 37.14 -26.63 0.82
N ASP A 547 37.58 -27.86 0.51
CA ASP A 547 38.95 -28.27 0.81
C ASP A 547 39.51 -29.22 -0.25
N GLY A 548 40.72 -28.89 -0.69
CA GLY A 548 41.55 -29.76 -1.52
C GLY A 548 42.45 -30.58 -0.63
N GLY A 549 42.48 -31.89 -0.81
CA GLY A 549 43.41 -32.75 -0.09
C GLY A 549 43.27 -34.22 -0.45
N GLN A 550 44.22 -34.69 -1.26
CA GLN A 550 44.69 -36.07 -1.44
C GLN A 550 43.87 -37.22 -0.82
N GLN A 551 43.41 -38.08 -1.73
CA GLN A 551 42.98 -39.47 -1.54
C GLN A 551 43.84 -40.24 -0.51
N PRO A 552 43.21 -41.11 0.29
CA PRO A 552 43.74 -42.46 0.48
C PRO A 552 42.79 -43.48 -0.15
N ASP A 553 43.36 -44.29 -1.01
CA ASP A 553 42.81 -45.56 -1.49
C ASP A 553 42.32 -46.40 -0.29
N GLN A 554 41.02 -46.66 -0.25
CA GLN A 554 40.42 -47.73 0.55
C GLN A 554 39.50 -48.55 -0.35
N SER A 555 40.13 -49.40 -1.14
CA SER A 555 39.54 -50.64 -1.60
C SER A 555 39.26 -51.58 -0.41
N GLN A 556 38.00 -51.98 -0.23
CA GLN A 556 37.62 -53.19 0.50
C GLN A 556 36.59 -54.00 -0.30
N PRO A 557 36.59 -55.34 -0.15
CA PRO A 557 36.48 -56.25 -1.28
C PRO A 557 35.11 -56.92 -1.39
N GLN A 558 34.69 -57.19 -2.63
CA GLN A 558 33.59 -58.10 -2.91
C GLN A 558 34.07 -59.57 -2.85
N ASP A 559 33.31 -60.31 -2.06
CA ASP A 559 33.21 -61.76 -1.95
C ASP A 559 33.23 -62.47 -3.32
N GLN A 560 34.29 -63.24 -3.58
CA GLN A 560 34.22 -64.40 -4.48
C GLN A 560 34.93 -65.58 -3.83
N SER A 561 34.12 -66.60 -3.59
CA SER A 561 34.50 -67.96 -3.29
C SER A 561 35.31 -68.58 -4.45
N GLN A 562 36.53 -69.05 -4.14
CA GLN A 562 37.06 -70.38 -4.53
C GLN A 562 38.49 -70.60 -3.98
N GLN A 563 38.61 -71.60 -3.10
CA GLN A 563 39.75 -72.44 -2.64
C GLN A 563 41.08 -72.46 -3.46
N PRO A 564 42.20 -73.01 -2.91
CA PRO A 564 42.83 -72.76 -1.60
C PRO A 564 44.38 -72.69 -1.68
N ASP A 565 45.00 -72.42 -0.52
CA ASP A 565 46.19 -73.11 0.00
C ASP A 565 47.54 -72.36 0.10
N GLN A 566 48.14 -72.57 1.28
CA GLN A 566 49.54 -72.46 1.71
C GLN A 566 50.12 -71.15 2.26
N SER A 567 50.21 -71.17 3.60
CA SER A 567 51.42 -70.97 4.43
C SER A 567 51.91 -69.55 4.74
N GLN A 568 51.54 -69.10 5.95
CA GLN A 568 52.40 -68.89 7.14
C GLN A 568 53.62 -67.91 7.09
N PRO A 569 54.03 -67.38 8.28
CA PRO A 569 54.24 -65.95 8.48
C PRO A 569 55.65 -65.62 9.04
N GLN A 570 55.93 -64.34 9.31
CA GLN A 570 56.86 -63.87 10.34
C GLN A 570 56.67 -62.34 10.50
N ASP A 571 56.23 -61.79 11.64
CA ASP A 571 56.76 -61.79 13.01
C ASP A 571 57.59 -60.51 13.31
N GLN A 572 57.36 -60.00 14.52
CA GLN A 572 58.17 -59.06 15.33
C GLN A 572 58.09 -57.56 15.03
N SER A 573 58.10 -56.65 16.01
CA SER A 573 57.86 -56.63 17.47
C SER A 573 58.12 -55.19 17.95
N GLN A 574 57.72 -54.88 19.20
CA GLN A 574 58.28 -53.83 20.09
C GLN A 574 57.72 -52.38 20.01
N GLN A 575 56.62 -52.13 20.74
CA GLN A 575 56.52 -51.48 22.06
C GLN A 575 57.73 -50.65 22.62
N PRO A 576 57.55 -49.82 23.68
CA PRO A 576 56.91 -48.49 23.76
C PRO A 576 57.81 -47.44 24.48
N ASP A 577 57.40 -46.17 24.62
CA ASP A 577 57.65 -45.46 25.90
C ASP A 577 56.75 -44.23 26.15
N GLN A 578 56.58 -43.97 27.44
CA GLN A 578 55.70 -43.07 28.17
C GLN A 578 56.16 -41.59 28.12
N SER A 579 55.23 -40.66 28.37
CA SER A 579 55.29 -39.74 29.53
C SER A 579 54.18 -38.66 29.51
N GLN A 580 53.45 -38.59 30.61
CA GLN A 580 52.73 -37.43 31.15
C GLN A 580 53.63 -36.82 32.27
N PRO A 581 53.46 -35.57 32.77
CA PRO A 581 52.22 -35.13 33.46
C PRO A 581 51.86 -33.62 33.49
N GLN A 582 50.58 -33.39 33.86
CA GLN A 582 49.94 -32.36 34.72
C GLN A 582 50.55 -30.96 34.97
N ASP A 583 49.70 -29.90 34.85
CA ASP A 583 49.21 -29.02 35.95
C ASP A 583 48.17 -28.02 35.38
N GLN A 584 46.90 -27.98 35.80
CA GLN A 584 46.20 -27.32 36.93
C GLN A 584 45.93 -25.80 36.86
N SER A 585 44.70 -25.47 37.33
CA SER A 585 44.16 -24.18 37.82
C SER A 585 43.73 -23.16 36.76
N GLN A 586 42.65 -22.37 36.85
CA GLN A 586 41.53 -22.10 37.78
C GLN A 586 40.53 -21.27 36.94
N GLN A 587 39.22 -21.59 36.85
CA GLN A 587 38.11 -21.18 37.74
C GLN A 587 37.72 -19.67 37.69
N THR A 588 36.44 -19.42 37.36
CA THR A 588 35.43 -18.35 37.70
C THR A 588 34.67 -17.94 36.43
N ASP A 589 33.38 -18.23 36.20
CA ASP A 589 32.11 -18.04 36.94
C ASP A 589 31.45 -16.65 36.77
N GLY A 590 30.14 -16.68 36.48
CA GLY A 590 29.15 -15.58 36.49
C GLY A 590 28.97 -14.81 35.17
N SER A 591 27.77 -14.48 34.66
CA SER A 591 26.39 -14.56 35.15
C SER A 591 25.41 -14.23 34.00
N GLN A 592 24.21 -14.85 34.01
CA GLN A 592 22.96 -14.39 33.37
C GLN A 592 22.16 -13.52 34.40
N PRO A 593 20.92 -13.00 34.14
CA PRO A 593 20.31 -12.40 32.94
C PRO A 593 19.48 -11.10 33.26
N GLN A 594 18.67 -10.65 32.27
CA GLN A 594 17.44 -9.81 32.30
C GLN A 594 17.53 -8.33 31.89
N GLY A 595 16.71 -8.02 30.87
CA GLY A 595 16.27 -6.73 30.35
C GLY A 595 15.26 -6.99 29.25
#